data_AF-A0A532TS02-F1
#
_entry.id   AF-A0A532TS02-F1
#
_cell.length_a   1.000
_cell.length_b   1.000
_cell.length_c   1.000
_cell.angle_alpha   90.00
_cell.angle_beta   90.00
_cell.angle_gamma   90.00
#
_symmetry.space_group_name_H-M   'P 1'
#
loop_
_entity.id
_entity.type
_entity.pdbx_description
1 polymer ?
#
loop_
_entity_poly.entity_id
_entity_poly.type
_entity_poly.pdbx_seq_one_letter_code
_entity_poly.pdbx_strand_id
1 'polypeptide(L)'
;MLTHNFASDVKNVCILAIQKLFFLKILRYVDYNKCKGCLKCVDVCEHNAIEVISMEDGQLIDFEIDSERCMVCKKCLEEGFCFQNLYILIIDPDSDKKQITFNKKNMDLCQNCLKCFVNCPNNAIIPMISQK
;
A
#
# COMPACT_ATOMS: atom_id res chain seq x y z
N MET A 1 -16.56 -29.80 -29.12
CA MET A 1 -16.33 -29.44 -27.71
C MET A 1 -15.91 -27.97 -27.71
N LEU A 2 -16.88 -27.08 -27.55
CA LEU A 2 -16.70 -25.63 -27.73
C LEU A 2 -16.12 -24.99 -26.45
N THR A 3 -15.25 -24.02 -26.69
CA THR A 3 -14.45 -23.17 -25.79
C THR A 3 -15.28 -22.26 -24.87
N HIS A 4 -14.72 -21.83 -23.72
CA HIS A 4 -14.60 -20.40 -23.33
C HIS A 4 -13.63 -20.21 -22.14
N ASN A 5 -12.70 -19.26 -22.32
CA ASN A 5 -11.85 -18.58 -21.33
C ASN A 5 -12.67 -17.81 -20.28
N PHE A 6 -12.12 -17.56 -19.08
CA PHE A 6 -12.18 -16.30 -18.28
C PHE A 6 -11.26 -16.53 -17.06
N ALA A 7 -10.02 -16.01 -16.98
CA ALA A 7 -9.63 -14.63 -16.71
C ALA A 7 -10.20 -14.05 -15.39
N SER A 8 -9.28 -13.46 -14.61
CA SER A 8 -9.44 -12.47 -13.53
C SER A 8 -10.16 -12.86 -12.24
N ASP A 9 -9.42 -12.92 -11.12
CA ASP A 9 -9.69 -12.15 -9.88
C ASP A 9 -9.05 -12.76 -8.61
N VAL A 10 -7.73 -12.98 -8.63
CA VAL A 10 -6.96 -13.16 -7.39
C VAL A 10 -6.41 -11.80 -6.95
N LYS A 11 -7.32 -10.88 -6.59
CA LYS A 11 -6.93 -9.62 -5.95
C LYS A 11 -7.29 -9.68 -4.46
N ASN A 12 -6.27 -9.42 -3.64
CA ASN A 12 -6.32 -9.13 -2.20
C ASN A 12 -6.25 -10.34 -1.25
N VAL A 13 -5.16 -11.10 -1.34
CA VAL A 13 -4.62 -11.83 -0.19
C VAL A 13 -3.79 -10.86 0.64
N CYS A 14 -4.26 -10.50 1.84
CA CYS A 14 -3.51 -9.70 2.79
C CYS A 14 -2.39 -10.56 3.41
N ILE A 15 -1.23 -10.58 2.74
CA ILE A 15 0.02 -11.15 3.26
C ILE A 15 0.78 -10.00 3.92
N LEU A 16 0.62 -9.81 5.22
CA LEU A 16 1.63 -9.14 6.05
C LEU A 16 1.64 -9.70 7.48
N ALA A 17 2.85 -10.04 7.92
CA ALA A 17 3.29 -10.42 9.27
C ALA A 17 2.95 -11.84 9.79
N ILE A 18 3.78 -12.82 9.43
CA ILE A 18 3.92 -14.06 10.21
C ILE A 18 5.42 -14.34 10.42
N GLN A 19 5.96 -13.90 11.56
CA GLN A 19 7.21 -14.45 12.10
C GLN A 19 7.06 -15.04 13.51
N LYS A 20 5.85 -15.14 14.06
CA LYS A 20 5.66 -15.83 15.34
C LYS A 20 4.21 -16.27 15.54
N LEU A 21 3.88 -17.47 15.05
CA LEU A 21 3.13 -18.52 15.77
C LEU A 21 2.67 -19.58 14.76
N PHE A 22 3.31 -20.74 14.86
CA PHE A 22 3.06 -21.94 14.07
C PHE A 22 1.86 -22.77 14.56
N PHE A 23 0.85 -22.14 15.15
CA PHE A 23 -0.28 -22.87 15.75
C PHE A 23 -1.61 -22.30 15.26
N LEU A 24 -2.34 -23.15 14.51
CA LEU A 24 -3.66 -22.97 13.91
C LEU A 24 -3.68 -22.07 12.67
N LYS A 25 -3.63 -22.70 11.49
CA LYS A 25 -3.89 -22.11 10.17
C LYS A 25 -5.35 -21.64 10.06
N ILE A 26 -5.73 -20.57 10.76
CA ILE A 26 -7.04 -19.95 10.63
C ILE A 26 -6.87 -18.69 9.80
N LEU A 27 -7.35 -18.73 8.56
CA LEU A 27 -7.42 -17.56 7.70
C LEU A 27 -8.59 -16.69 8.16
N ARG A 28 -8.32 -15.43 8.47
CA ARG A 28 -9.35 -14.42 8.68
C ARG A 28 -9.68 -13.82 7.31
N TYR A 29 -10.91 -14.03 6.83
CA TYR A 29 -11.38 -13.57 5.54
C TYR A 29 -12.58 -12.65 5.72
N VAL A 30 -12.58 -11.50 5.04
CA VAL A 30 -13.68 -10.54 5.01
C VAL A 30 -14.14 -10.41 3.56
N ASP A 31 -15.39 -10.80 3.29
CA ASP A 31 -16.05 -10.55 2.00
C ASP A 31 -16.52 -9.10 1.94
N TYR A 32 -15.80 -8.25 1.22
CA TYR A 32 -16.09 -6.82 1.11
C TYR A 32 -17.40 -6.51 0.37
N ASN A 33 -17.94 -7.44 -0.44
CA ASN A 33 -19.25 -7.24 -1.07
C ASN A 33 -20.40 -7.36 -0.06
N LYS A 34 -20.17 -8.07 1.05
CA LYS A 34 -21.14 -8.26 2.13
C LYS A 34 -20.89 -7.36 3.33
N CYS A 35 -19.64 -6.94 3.53
CA CYS A 35 -19.26 -6.01 4.59
C CYS A 35 -20.10 -4.72 4.50
N LYS A 36 -20.72 -4.33 5.61
CA LYS A 36 -21.52 -3.10 5.71
C LYS A 36 -20.80 -1.96 6.41
N GLY A 37 -19.51 -2.11 6.71
CA GLY A 37 -18.75 -1.11 7.47
C GLY A 37 -19.28 -0.88 8.90
N CYS A 38 -19.93 -1.88 9.51
CA CYS A 38 -20.57 -1.72 10.82
C CYS A 38 -19.60 -1.69 12.02
N LEU A 39 -18.30 -1.86 11.78
CA LEU A 39 -17.20 -1.81 12.77
C LEU A 39 -17.24 -2.84 13.91
N LYS A 40 -18.28 -3.67 14.01
CA LYS A 40 -18.38 -4.73 15.04
C LYS A 40 -17.15 -5.63 15.15
N CYS A 41 -16.44 -5.88 14.05
CA CYS A 41 -15.22 -6.69 14.08
C CYS A 41 -14.06 -6.04 14.84
N VAL A 42 -13.97 -4.70 14.83
CA VAL A 42 -13.03 -3.93 15.65
C VAL A 42 -13.45 -4.03 17.11
N ASP A 43 -14.72 -3.77 17.40
CA ASP A 43 -15.25 -3.72 18.77
C ASP A 43 -15.08 -5.04 19.54
N VAL A 44 -15.27 -6.19 18.88
CA VAL A 44 -15.21 -7.51 19.54
C VAL A 44 -13.79 -8.04 19.70
N CYS A 45 -12.78 -7.44 19.06
CA CYS A 45 -11.42 -7.95 19.11
C CYS A 45 -10.63 -7.32 20.27
N GLU A 46 -10.63 -8.00 21.43
CA GLU A 46 -9.95 -7.56 22.65
C GLU A 46 -8.42 -7.38 22.51
N HIS A 47 -7.84 -7.90 21.43
CA HIS A 47 -6.42 -7.79 21.12
C HIS A 47 -6.08 -6.65 20.15
N ASN A 48 -7.06 -5.83 19.74
CA ASN A 48 -6.88 -4.75 18.77
C ASN A 48 -6.20 -5.21 17.47
N ALA A 49 -6.49 -6.44 17.02
CA ALA A 49 -5.86 -7.02 15.84
C ALA A 49 -6.45 -6.51 14.51
N ILE A 50 -7.51 -5.70 14.58
CA ILE A 50 -8.25 -5.16 13.43
C ILE A 50 -8.36 -3.66 13.63
N GLU A 51 -7.90 -2.91 12.63
CA GLU A 51 -8.05 -1.46 12.56
C GLU A 51 -8.87 -1.13 11.30
N VAL A 52 -9.91 -0.33 11.46
CA VAL A 52 -10.64 0.23 10.31
C VAL A 52 -10.21 1.67 10.17
N ILE A 53 -9.44 1.93 9.14
CA ILE A 53 -9.09 3.28 8.74
C ILE A 53 -10.25 3.74 7.85
N SER A 54 -11.13 4.61 8.36
CA SER A 54 -12.07 5.28 7.46
C SER A 54 -11.24 6.18 6.56
N MET A 55 -11.25 5.91 5.26
CA MET A 55 -11.03 7.00 4.31
C MET A 55 -12.26 7.90 4.47
N GLU A 56 -12.21 8.88 5.38
CA GLU A 56 -13.10 10.04 5.29
C GLU A 56 -12.96 10.54 3.85
N ASP A 57 -14.04 10.38 3.06
CA ASP A 57 -14.22 10.68 1.64
C ASP A 57 -12.97 11.17 0.91
N GLY A 58 -12.00 10.27 0.71
CA GLY A 58 -10.67 10.64 0.28
C GLY A 58 -10.12 9.67 -0.75
N GLN A 59 -9.89 10.13 -1.98
CA GLN A 59 -9.16 9.33 -2.97
C GLN A 59 -7.66 9.54 -2.77
N LEU A 60 -6.89 8.47 -2.56
CA LEU A 60 -5.43 8.55 -2.68
C LEU A 60 -5.10 8.96 -4.12
N ILE A 61 -4.47 10.12 -4.28
CA ILE A 61 -4.14 10.71 -5.58
C ILE A 61 -2.64 10.73 -5.87
N ASP A 62 -1.80 10.61 -4.84
CA ASP A 62 -0.34 10.70 -4.98
C ASP A 62 0.40 10.23 -3.71
N PHE A 63 1.73 10.19 -3.82
CA PHE A 63 2.64 10.19 -2.68
C PHE A 63 3.66 11.32 -2.83
N GLU A 64 3.66 12.24 -1.87
CA GLU A 64 4.70 13.26 -1.74
C GLU A 64 5.96 12.66 -1.09
N ILE A 65 7.14 13.07 -1.55
CA ILE A 65 8.42 12.72 -0.94
C ILE A 65 8.97 13.93 -0.20
N ASP A 66 8.94 13.89 1.12
CA ASP A 66 9.53 14.91 1.98
C ASP A 66 11.05 14.95 1.75
N SER A 67 11.52 16.03 1.13
CA SER A 67 12.93 16.21 0.75
C SER A 67 13.87 16.44 1.94
N GLU A 68 13.35 16.86 3.10
CA GLU A 68 14.14 17.04 4.31
C GLU A 68 14.37 15.71 5.03
N ARG A 69 13.42 14.78 4.93
CA ARG A 69 13.51 13.43 5.52
C ARG A 69 14.11 12.39 4.59
N CYS A 70 13.93 12.55 3.28
CA CYS A 70 14.38 11.57 2.30
C CYS A 70 15.91 11.64 2.11
N MET A 71 16.63 10.71 2.74
CA MET A 71 18.08 10.56 2.57
C MET A 71 18.49 9.82 1.27
N VAL A 72 17.57 9.62 0.32
CA VAL A 72 17.83 8.90 -0.95
C VAL A 72 18.46 7.51 -0.72
N CYS A 73 18.00 6.79 0.30
CA CYS A 73 18.55 5.46 0.68
C CYS A 73 18.23 4.34 -0.32
N LYS A 74 17.39 4.63 -1.33
CA LYS A 74 16.98 3.72 -2.42
C LYS A 74 16.19 2.48 -2.01
N LYS A 75 15.89 2.25 -0.72
CA LYS A 75 15.03 1.13 -0.28
C LYS A 75 13.68 1.07 -1.00
N CYS A 76 13.11 2.23 -1.32
CA CYS A 76 11.84 2.30 -2.07
C CYS A 76 11.91 1.80 -3.51
N LEU A 77 13.12 1.63 -4.04
CA LEU A 77 13.40 1.07 -5.38
C LEU A 77 13.66 -0.44 -5.33
N GLU A 78 13.78 -1.03 -4.14
CA GLU A 78 14.03 -2.46 -3.97
C GLU A 78 12.78 -3.28 -4.28
N GLU A 79 12.99 -4.50 -4.81
CA GLU A 79 11.91 -5.44 -5.07
C GLU A 79 11.12 -5.73 -3.79
N GLY A 80 9.79 -5.72 -3.90
CA GLY A 80 8.90 -5.98 -2.78
C GLY A 80 8.63 -4.79 -1.86
N PHE A 81 9.37 -3.67 -1.97
CA PHE A 81 8.99 -2.44 -1.26
C PHE A 81 7.67 -1.88 -1.81
N CYS A 82 7.62 -1.68 -3.12
CA CYS A 82 6.42 -1.42 -3.89
C CYS A 82 6.37 -2.47 -5.00
N PHE A 83 5.47 -3.44 -4.90
CA PHE A 83 5.40 -4.54 -5.87
C PHE A 83 4.98 -4.09 -7.28
N GLN A 84 4.55 -2.83 -7.43
CA GLN A 84 4.26 -2.18 -8.70
C GLN A 84 5.43 -1.33 -9.22
N ASN A 85 6.55 -1.26 -8.48
CA ASN A 85 7.74 -0.50 -8.83
C ASN A 85 7.44 0.97 -9.21
N LEU A 86 6.63 1.64 -8.40
CA LEU A 86 6.16 3.02 -8.67
C LEU A 86 7.10 4.12 -8.14
N TYR A 87 8.25 3.79 -7.56
CA TYR A 87 9.24 4.78 -7.15
C TYR A 87 10.37 4.83 -8.16
N ILE A 88 10.83 6.04 -8.49
CA ILE A 88 11.91 6.27 -9.44
C ILE A 88 12.95 7.21 -8.86
N LEU A 89 14.21 6.99 -9.22
CA LEU A 89 15.31 7.91 -8.97
C LEU A 89 15.44 8.88 -10.13
N ILE A 90 15.36 10.18 -9.85
CA ILE A 90 15.65 11.25 -10.79
C ILE A 90 16.99 11.87 -10.39
N ILE A 91 17.81 12.18 -11.40
CA ILE A 91 19.06 12.92 -11.25
C ILE A 91 18.87 14.22 -12.02
N ASP A 92 19.00 15.33 -11.33
CA ASP A 92 19.00 16.65 -11.94
C ASP A 92 20.27 16.80 -12.79
N PRO A 93 20.16 17.04 -14.12
CA PRO A 93 21.32 17.13 -15.00
C PRO A 93 22.21 18.34 -14.72
N ASP A 94 21.67 19.40 -14.11
CA ASP A 94 22.40 20.66 -13.88
C ASP A 94 23.12 20.66 -12.52
N SER A 95 22.55 19.97 -11.52
CA SER A 95 23.07 19.98 -10.15
C SER A 95 23.62 18.63 -9.64
N ASP A 96 23.53 17.56 -10.43
CA ASP A 96 23.77 16.15 -10.02
C ASP A 96 22.97 15.73 -8.77
N LYS A 97 21.93 16.50 -8.43
CA LYS A 97 21.10 16.26 -7.25
C LYS A 97 20.20 15.05 -7.51
N LYS A 98 20.26 14.09 -6.60
CA LYS A 98 19.46 12.87 -6.65
C LYS A 98 18.18 13.06 -5.84
N GLN A 99 17.05 12.68 -6.41
CA GLN A 99 15.76 12.68 -5.73
C GLN A 99 14.97 11.42 -6.04
N ILE A 100 14.24 10.92 -5.04
CA ILE A 100 13.22 9.90 -5.24
C ILE A 100 11.91 10.61 -5.54
N THR A 101 11.13 10.08 -6.49
CA THR A 101 9.75 10.49 -6.69
C THR A 101 8.84 9.29 -6.90
N PHE A 102 7.54 9.50 -6.64
CA PHE A 102 6.49 8.57 -6.98
C PHE A 102 6.02 8.80 -8.42
N ASN A 103 5.85 7.72 -9.18
CA ASN A 103 5.42 7.76 -10.57
C ASN A 103 3.90 7.92 -10.67
N LYS A 104 3.44 9.16 -10.44
CA LYS A 104 2.03 9.54 -10.54
C LYS A 104 1.39 9.20 -11.90
N LYS A 105 2.15 9.16 -12.99
CA LYS A 105 1.63 8.81 -14.32
C LYS A 105 1.06 7.39 -14.37
N ASN A 106 1.56 6.51 -13.49
CA ASN A 106 1.14 5.12 -13.38
C ASN A 106 0.33 4.88 -12.09
N MET A 107 -0.38 5.91 -11.59
CA MET A 107 -1.18 5.83 -10.37
C MET A 107 -2.29 4.77 -10.47
N ASP A 108 -2.77 4.47 -11.66
CA ASP A 108 -3.73 3.40 -11.96
C ASP A 108 -3.20 1.99 -11.61
N LEU A 109 -1.88 1.80 -11.57
CA LEU A 109 -1.27 0.55 -11.13
C LEU A 109 -1.23 0.43 -9.61
N CYS A 110 -1.24 1.55 -8.87
CA CYS A 110 -1.16 1.58 -7.42
C CYS A 110 -2.37 0.84 -6.80
N GLN A 111 -2.11 -0.15 -5.95
CA GLN A 111 -3.17 -0.90 -5.25
C GLN A 111 -3.56 -0.26 -3.90
N ASN A 112 -3.18 0.99 -3.64
CA ASN A 112 -3.51 1.75 -2.43
C ASN A 112 -3.20 1.02 -1.11
N CYS A 113 -2.17 0.17 -1.10
CA CYS A 113 -1.85 -0.68 0.05
C CYS A 113 -1.10 0.03 1.19
N LEU A 114 -0.64 1.26 0.96
CA LEU A 114 0.10 2.12 1.90
C LEU A 114 1.38 1.52 2.52
N LYS A 115 1.84 0.36 2.04
CA LYS A 115 3.09 -0.27 2.53
C LYS A 115 4.30 0.65 2.42
N CYS A 116 4.36 1.45 1.36
CA CYS A 116 5.45 2.40 1.16
C CYS A 116 5.52 3.50 2.24
N PHE A 117 4.37 4.02 2.68
CA PHE A 117 4.26 4.95 3.79
C PHE A 117 4.80 4.31 5.08
N VAL A 118 4.35 3.09 5.38
CA VAL A 118 4.74 2.36 6.60
C VAL A 118 6.20 1.90 6.58
N ASN A 119 6.71 1.46 5.43
CA ASN A 119 8.04 0.84 5.32
C ASN A 119 9.17 1.85 5.09
N CYS A 120 8.86 3.12 4.83
CA CYS A 120 9.90 4.14 4.67
C CYS A 120 10.64 4.34 6.01
N PRO A 121 11.93 4.00 6.12
CA PRO A 121 12.65 4.07 7.40
C PRO A 121 12.83 5.50 7.93
N ASN A 122 12.67 6.49 7.06
CA ASN A 122 12.82 7.90 7.41
C ASN A 122 11.47 8.63 7.45
N ASN A 123 10.35 7.91 7.30
CA ASN A 123 9.00 8.48 7.29
C ASN A 123 8.87 9.67 6.30
N ALA A 124 9.51 9.52 5.14
CA ALA A 124 9.64 10.56 4.12
C ALA A 124 8.62 10.43 2.98
N ILE A 125 7.88 9.32 2.92
CA ILE A 125 6.82 9.10 1.93
C ILE A 125 5.52 9.53 2.58
N ILE A 126 4.75 10.44 2.00
CA ILE A 126 3.52 11.01 2.58
C ILE A 126 2.35 10.77 1.61
N PRO A 127 1.29 10.03 1.99
CA PRO A 127 0.13 9.83 1.13
C PRO A 127 -0.64 11.14 0.95
N MET A 128 -0.96 11.47 -0.31
CA MET A 128 -1.78 12.62 -0.66
C MET A 128 -3.21 12.17 -0.94
N ILE A 129 -4.15 12.66 -0.14
CA ILE A 129 -5.55 12.26 -0.19
C ILE A 129 -6.38 13.47 -0.61
N SER A 130 -7.12 13.35 -1.72
CA SER A 130 -8.05 14.38 -2.17
C SER A 130 -9.41 14.12 -1.54
N GLN A 131 -9.96 15.12 -0.85
CA GLN A 131 -11.35 15.10 -0.42
C GLN A 131 -12.27 15.25 -1.63
N LYS A 132 -13.40 14.55 -1.62
CA LYS A 132 -14.40 14.57 -2.68
C LYS A 132 -15.40 15.71 -2.52
#